data_AF-A0A846CCD9-F1
#
_entry.id   AF-A0A846CCD9-F1
#
_cell.length_a   1.000
_cell.length_b   1.000
_cell.length_c   1.000
_cell.angle_alpha   90.00
_cell.angle_beta   90.00
_cell.angle_gamma   90.00
#
_symmetry.space_group_name_H-M   'P 1'
#
loop_
_entity.id
_entity.type
_entity.pdbx_description
1 polymer ?
#
loop_
_entity_poly.entity_id
_entity_poly.type
_entity_poly.pdbx_seq_one_letter_code
_entity_poly.pdbx_strand_id
1 'polypeptide(L)'
;MANSDVKLICQDITEFKTEEKFEAIVSTGGVICILEEDGEYRICSHITDLEKNKQLLAKLHSQLDEDRLLALGIQGIHTNYKKEIKDEIFYEQKIKKEGNYIDKWYVFSQANGEIKSEQFCRFYVVDGRQTTQVLIDAGFKQGYQIIDGKFLVNYK
;
A
#
# COMPACT_ATOMS: atom_id res chain seq x y z
N MET A 1 -15.36 -29.23 -14.76
CA MET A 1 -15.65 -28.64 -13.44
C MET A 1 -14.65 -27.51 -13.24
N ALA A 2 -15.10 -26.28 -13.02
CA ALA A 2 -14.18 -25.17 -12.78
C ALA A 2 -13.56 -25.37 -11.39
N ASN A 3 -12.29 -25.74 -11.36
CA ASN A 3 -11.50 -25.70 -10.13
C ASN A 3 -11.30 -24.22 -9.83
N SER A 4 -12.06 -23.64 -8.90
CA SER A 4 -11.65 -22.38 -8.32
C SER A 4 -11.02 -22.67 -6.97
N ASP A 5 -9.73 -22.99 -6.97
CA ASP A 5 -8.87 -23.04 -5.77
C ASP A 5 -8.62 -21.62 -5.21
N VAL A 6 -9.60 -20.73 -5.38
CA VAL A 6 -9.54 -19.31 -5.02
C VAL A 6 -10.51 -19.07 -3.88
N LYS A 7 -9.96 -18.60 -2.75
CA LYS A 7 -10.73 -18.15 -1.60
C LYS A 7 -10.70 -16.63 -1.54
N LEU A 8 -11.87 -16.00 -1.53
CA LEU A 8 -12.01 -14.58 -1.27
C LEU A 8 -12.48 -14.39 0.18
N ILE A 9 -11.72 -13.61 0.94
CA ILE A 9 -11.97 -13.41 2.37
C ILE A 9 -12.08 -11.91 2.63
N CYS A 10 -13.22 -11.47 3.16
CA CYS A 10 -13.43 -10.09 3.60
C CYS A 10 -13.02 -9.98 5.08
N GLN A 11 -11.80 -9.50 5.33
CA GLN A 11 -11.26 -9.30 6.68
C GLN A 11 -10.30 -8.11 6.74
N ASP A 12 -10.09 -7.58 7.94
CA ASP A 12 -9.00 -6.67 8.24
C ASP A 12 -7.68 -7.46 8.24
N ILE A 13 -6.72 -7.06 7.39
CA ILE A 13 -5.44 -7.74 7.28
C ILE A 13 -4.63 -7.70 8.59
N THR A 14 -4.85 -6.71 9.44
CA THR A 14 -4.21 -6.63 10.77
C THR A 14 -4.75 -7.71 11.71
N GLU A 15 -5.98 -8.17 11.50
CA GLU A 15 -6.66 -9.17 12.33
C GLU A 15 -6.73 -10.57 11.70
N PHE A 16 -6.53 -10.68 10.38
CA PHE A 16 -6.60 -11.94 9.61
C PHE A 16 -5.72 -13.05 10.20
N LYS A 17 -6.29 -14.17 10.63
CA LYS A 17 -5.53 -15.31 11.16
C LYS A 17 -5.69 -16.50 10.23
N THR A 18 -4.58 -17.14 9.92
CA THR A 18 -4.54 -18.40 9.20
C THR A 18 -3.35 -19.22 9.67
N GLU A 19 -3.50 -20.55 9.64
CA GLU A 19 -2.41 -21.50 9.82
C GLU A 19 -1.72 -21.82 8.49
N GLU A 20 -2.33 -21.41 7.37
CA GLU A 20 -1.77 -21.57 6.03
C GLU A 20 -0.49 -20.71 5.88
N LYS A 21 0.49 -21.28 5.18
CA LYS A 21 1.70 -20.60 4.75
C LYS A 21 1.66 -20.34 3.25
N PHE A 22 2.29 -19.26 2.83
CA PHE A 22 2.25 -18.81 1.44
C PHE A 22 3.65 -18.78 0.83
N GLU A 23 3.74 -19.20 -0.43
CA GLU A 23 4.95 -19.05 -1.24
C GLU A 23 5.21 -17.59 -1.66
N ALA A 24 4.16 -16.79 -1.71
CA ALA A 24 4.24 -15.37 -1.97
C ALA A 24 3.07 -14.64 -1.34
N ILE A 25 3.35 -13.44 -0.83
CA ILE A 25 2.33 -12.46 -0.45
C ILE A 25 2.50 -11.26 -1.37
N VAL A 26 1.40 -10.84 -1.99
CA VAL A 26 1.40 -9.72 -2.94
C VAL A 26 0.44 -8.65 -2.46
N SER A 27 0.93 -7.42 -2.34
CA SER A 27 0.09 -6.25 -2.09
C SER A 27 0.14 -5.31 -3.29
N THR A 28 -1.02 -5.07 -3.90
CA THR A 28 -1.21 -4.13 -5.00
C THR A 28 -2.45 -3.29 -4.71
N GLY A 29 -2.41 -1.99 -5.01
CA GLY A 29 -3.60 -1.12 -4.91
C GLY A 29 -3.80 -0.39 -3.58
N GLY A 30 -2.87 -0.47 -2.63
CA GLY A 30 -2.70 0.61 -1.64
C GLY A 30 -2.92 0.31 -0.16
N VAL A 31 -3.30 -0.90 0.27
CA VAL A 31 -3.35 -1.24 1.71
C VAL A 31 -1.97 -1.05 2.34
N ILE A 32 -0.96 -1.67 1.74
CA ILE A 32 0.45 -1.38 1.95
C ILE A 32 1.16 -1.38 0.60
N CYS A 33 1.92 -0.36 0.31
CA CYS A 33 2.64 -0.18 -0.95
C CYS A 33 3.99 0.49 -0.70
N ILE A 34 4.77 0.60 -1.76
CA ILE A 34 5.98 1.42 -1.76
C ILE A 34 5.69 2.70 -2.53
N LEU A 35 5.97 3.84 -1.92
CA LEU A 35 6.02 5.13 -2.60
C LEU A 35 7.47 5.39 -3.04
N GLU A 36 7.67 5.59 -4.32
CA GLU A 36 8.94 6.08 -4.87
C GLU A 36 8.89 7.61 -4.97
N GLU A 37 9.73 8.28 -4.19
CA GLU A 37 9.81 9.73 -4.16
C GLU A 37 11.25 10.17 -3.89
N ASP A 38 11.77 11.09 -4.71
CA ASP A 38 13.12 11.66 -4.58
C ASP A 38 14.25 10.60 -4.54
N GLY A 39 14.06 9.48 -5.23
CA GLY A 39 15.01 8.35 -5.25
C GLY A 39 14.98 7.48 -3.99
N GLU A 40 14.04 7.72 -3.08
CA GLU A 40 13.80 6.87 -1.91
C GLU A 40 12.55 5.99 -2.12
N TYR A 41 12.60 4.77 -1.58
CA TYR A 41 11.45 3.88 -1.49
C TYR A 41 10.92 3.89 -0.07
N ARG A 42 9.66 4.28 0.08
CA ARG A 42 8.99 4.48 1.38
C ARG A 42 7.82 3.55 1.53
N ILE A 43 7.71 2.84 2.65
CA ILE A 43 6.49 2.09 2.97
C ILE A 43 5.35 3.09 3.18
N CYS A 44 4.27 2.93 2.42
CA CYS A 44 3.06 3.73 2.51
C CYS A 44 1.87 2.80 2.79
N SER A 45 0.97 3.19 3.69
CA SER A 45 -0.11 2.30 4.15
C SER A 45 -1.35 3.06 4.60
N HIS A 46 -2.52 2.43 4.44
CA HIS A 46 -3.78 2.90 5.03
C HIS A 46 -3.81 2.77 6.56
N ILE A 47 -2.87 2.03 7.15
CA ILE A 47 -2.71 1.93 8.61
C ILE A 47 -1.94 3.17 9.06
N THR A 48 -2.59 4.05 9.81
CA THR A 48 -2.02 5.34 10.22
C THR A 48 -1.09 5.26 11.43
N ASP A 49 -0.96 4.09 12.04
CA ASP A 49 -0.13 3.83 13.22
C ASP A 49 1.13 3.05 12.80
N LEU A 50 2.31 3.58 13.12
CA LEU A 50 3.60 2.97 12.75
C LEU A 50 3.79 1.60 13.39
N GLU A 51 3.43 1.43 14.66
CA GLU A 51 3.62 0.16 15.37
C GLU A 51 2.68 -0.91 14.81
N LYS A 52 1.46 -0.56 14.44
CA LYS A 52 0.56 -1.47 13.72
C LYS A 52 1.10 -1.86 12.34
N ASN A 53 1.76 -0.95 11.63
CA ASN A 53 2.43 -1.29 10.36
C ASN A 53 3.56 -2.30 10.57
N LYS A 54 4.40 -2.08 11.59
CA LYS A 54 5.48 -3.03 11.94
C LYS A 54 4.91 -4.40 12.32
N GLN A 55 3.86 -4.44 13.12
CA GLN A 55 3.16 -5.67 13.50
C GLN A 55 2.58 -6.38 12.28
N LEU A 56 1.97 -5.65 11.34
CA LEU A 56 1.48 -6.22 10.09
C LEU A 56 2.63 -6.84 9.30
N LEU A 57 3.74 -6.12 9.10
CA LEU A 57 4.88 -6.65 8.35
C LEU A 57 5.44 -7.94 8.99
N ALA A 58 5.61 -7.96 10.31
CA ALA A 58 6.07 -9.14 11.04
C ALA A 58 5.09 -10.32 10.91
N LYS A 59 3.79 -10.02 10.87
CA LYS A 59 2.74 -11.00 10.63
C LYS A 59 2.74 -11.54 9.20
N LEU A 60 2.92 -10.69 8.19
CA LEU A 60 3.05 -11.13 6.80
C LEU A 60 4.28 -12.02 6.65
N HIS A 61 5.40 -11.63 7.25
CA HIS A 61 6.60 -12.45 7.32
C HIS A 61 6.32 -13.81 7.95
N SER A 62 5.60 -13.86 9.08
CA SER A 62 5.29 -15.14 9.74
C SER A 62 4.28 -16.01 8.98
N GLN A 63 3.65 -15.51 7.91
CA GLN A 63 2.76 -16.27 7.03
C GLN A 63 3.45 -16.75 5.75
N LEU A 64 4.71 -16.37 5.53
CA LEU A 64 5.51 -16.90 4.43
C LEU A 64 6.13 -18.26 4.82
N ASP A 65 6.28 -19.14 3.84
CA ASP A 65 7.19 -20.29 3.95
C ASP A 65 8.66 -19.84 3.92
N GLU A 66 9.59 -20.76 4.19
CA GLU A 66 11.02 -20.50 4.03
C GLU A 66 11.35 -20.17 2.55
N ASP A 67 12.27 -19.21 2.34
CA ASP A 67 12.77 -18.80 1.02
C ASP A 67 11.71 -18.14 0.10
N ARG A 68 10.73 -17.44 0.70
CA ARG A 68 9.57 -16.87 0.02
C ARG A 68 9.53 -15.34 0.02
N LEU A 69 8.59 -14.81 -0.77
CA LEU A 69 8.61 -13.44 -1.23
C LEU A 69 7.42 -12.61 -0.73
N LEU A 70 7.72 -11.41 -0.23
CA LEU A 70 6.73 -10.33 -0.16
C LEU A 70 6.95 -9.38 -1.35
N ALA A 71 5.90 -9.17 -2.14
CA ALA A 71 5.90 -8.26 -3.29
C ALA A 71 4.97 -7.07 -3.04
N LEU A 72 5.54 -5.87 -3.00
CA LEU A 72 4.79 -4.63 -2.80
C LEU A 72 4.76 -3.82 -4.09
N GLY A 73 3.58 -3.35 -4.49
CA GLY A 73 3.45 -2.44 -5.64
C GLY A 73 4.14 -1.11 -5.38
N ILE A 74 4.94 -0.64 -6.34
CA ILE A 74 5.52 0.70 -6.34
C ILE A 74 4.52 1.68 -6.93
N GLN A 75 4.35 2.82 -6.29
CA GLN A 75 3.54 3.95 -6.73
C GLN A 75 4.42 5.19 -6.83
N GLY A 76 4.20 5.99 -7.87
CA GLY A 76 4.85 7.28 -8.00
C GLY A 76 4.25 8.35 -7.09
N ILE A 77 4.88 9.52 -7.12
CA ILE A 77 4.51 10.70 -6.33
C ILE A 77 3.01 11.01 -6.49
N HIS A 78 2.33 11.17 -5.34
CA HIS A 78 0.96 11.65 -5.32
C HIS A 78 0.91 13.16 -5.55
N THR A 79 0.23 13.57 -6.62
CA THR A 79 0.04 14.98 -6.98
C THR A 79 -1.43 15.35 -7.01
N ASN A 80 -1.72 16.64 -6.84
CA ASN A 80 -3.04 17.17 -7.18
C ASN A 80 -3.33 16.92 -8.66
N TYR A 81 -4.57 16.60 -8.97
CA TYR A 81 -5.00 16.32 -10.33
C TYR A 81 -6.49 16.57 -10.46
N LYS A 82 -6.89 17.14 -11.59
CA LYS A 82 -8.29 17.33 -11.95
C LYS A 82 -8.48 17.01 -13.42
N LYS A 83 -9.52 16.26 -13.75
CA LYS A 83 -9.89 15.92 -15.12
C LYS A 83 -11.40 15.75 -15.24
N GLU A 84 -11.96 16.20 -16.35
CA GLU A 84 -13.31 15.84 -16.75
C GLU A 84 -13.37 14.35 -17.17
N ILE A 85 -14.28 13.60 -16.57
CA ILE A 85 -14.47 12.17 -16.87
C ILE A 85 -15.58 11.93 -17.89
N LYS A 86 -16.73 12.60 -17.75
CA LYS A 86 -17.90 12.49 -18.66
C LYS A 86 -18.98 13.49 -18.29
N ASP A 87 -19.75 13.98 -19.26
CA ASP A 87 -21.00 14.74 -19.04
C ASP A 87 -20.83 15.86 -17.99
N GLU A 88 -19.78 16.68 -18.11
CA GLU A 88 -19.47 17.77 -17.18
C GLU A 88 -19.16 17.33 -15.73
N ILE A 89 -18.95 16.03 -15.51
CA ILE A 89 -18.45 15.48 -14.25
C ILE A 89 -16.94 15.53 -14.24
N PHE A 90 -16.38 16.14 -13.20
CA PHE A 90 -14.96 16.25 -12.94
C PHE A 90 -14.57 15.32 -11.80
N TYR A 91 -13.51 14.55 -12.02
CA TYR A 91 -12.76 13.89 -10.96
C TYR A 91 -11.60 14.79 -10.54
N GLU A 92 -11.42 14.97 -9.24
CA GLU A 92 -10.30 15.68 -8.63
C GLU A 92 -9.69 14.82 -7.53
N GLN A 93 -8.37 14.67 -7.50
CA GLN A 93 -7.64 14.26 -6.31
C GLN A 93 -6.89 15.45 -5.73
N LYS A 94 -7.05 15.67 -4.43
CA LYS A 94 -6.30 16.66 -3.65
C LYS A 94 -5.40 15.93 -2.67
N ILE A 95 -4.15 16.36 -2.59
CA ILE A 95 -3.09 15.77 -1.77
C ILE A 95 -2.57 16.84 -0.82
N LYS A 96 -2.51 16.51 0.47
CA LYS A 96 -1.81 17.29 1.48
C LYS A 96 -0.83 16.38 2.20
N LYS A 97 0.43 16.80 2.29
CA LYS A 97 1.45 16.10 3.07
C LYS A 97 1.66 16.82 4.40
N GLU A 98 1.73 16.07 5.48
CA GLU A 98 1.95 16.60 6.82
C GLU A 98 2.78 15.62 7.65
N GLY A 99 4.07 15.92 7.82
CA GLY A 99 5.02 14.99 8.44
C GLY A 99 5.05 13.65 7.71
N ASN A 100 4.81 12.56 8.45
CA ASN A 100 4.76 11.20 7.91
C ASN A 100 3.37 10.81 7.38
N TYR A 101 2.50 11.78 7.10
CA TYR A 101 1.15 11.52 6.64
C TYR A 101 0.88 12.11 5.26
N ILE A 102 0.13 11.37 4.45
CA ILE A 102 -0.47 11.86 3.21
C ILE A 102 -1.98 11.82 3.39
N ASP A 103 -2.61 12.98 3.28
CA ASP A 103 -4.04 13.13 3.18
C ASP A 103 -4.44 13.22 1.72
N LYS A 104 -5.44 12.43 1.34
CA LYS A 104 -5.95 12.35 -0.02
C LYS A 104 -7.45 12.47 -0.04
N TRP A 105 -7.94 13.44 -0.79
CA TRP A 105 -9.36 13.59 -1.10
C TRP A 105 -9.60 13.20 -2.55
N TYR A 106 -10.62 12.39 -2.78
CA TYR A 106 -11.15 12.05 -4.09
C TYR A 106 -12.51 12.70 -4.22
N VAL A 107 -12.66 13.63 -5.16
CA VAL A 107 -13.86 14.45 -5.30
C VAL A 107 -14.43 14.28 -6.70
N PHE A 108 -15.72 13.98 -6.78
CA PHE A 108 -16.48 14.04 -8.02
C PHE A 108 -17.41 15.26 -7.94
N SER A 109 -17.29 16.16 -8.92
CA SER A 109 -18.11 17.39 -8.98
C SER A 109 -18.68 17.64 -10.37
N GLN A 110 -19.76 18.40 -10.45
CA GLN A 110 -20.32 18.92 -11.71
C GLN A 110 -19.58 20.20 -12.16
N ALA A 111 -19.76 20.62 -13.41
CA ALA A 111 -19.18 21.87 -13.93
C ALA A 111 -19.59 23.11 -13.13
N ASN A 112 -20.79 23.11 -12.54
CA ASN A 112 -21.27 24.18 -11.66
C ASN A 112 -20.62 24.17 -10.25
N GLY A 113 -19.70 23.24 -9.98
CA GLY A 113 -19.00 23.09 -8.70
C GLY A 113 -19.73 22.26 -7.65
N GLU A 114 -20.93 21.75 -7.94
CA GLU A 114 -21.67 20.88 -7.03
C GLU A 114 -20.91 19.56 -6.81
N ILE A 115 -20.55 19.27 -5.56
CA ILE A 115 -19.90 18.01 -5.18
C ILE A 115 -20.95 16.90 -5.16
N LYS A 116 -20.75 15.86 -5.96
CA LYS A 116 -21.61 14.67 -6.03
C LYS A 116 -21.15 13.58 -5.08
N SER A 117 -19.84 13.46 -4.88
CA SER A 117 -19.26 12.48 -3.96
C SER A 117 -17.87 12.93 -3.55
N GLU A 118 -17.49 12.58 -2.33
CA GLU A 118 -16.16 12.81 -1.79
C GLU A 118 -15.75 11.62 -0.93
N GLN A 119 -14.47 11.23 -1.05
CA GLN A 119 -13.84 10.26 -0.17
C GLN A 119 -12.52 10.82 0.35
N PHE A 120 -12.31 10.70 1.66
CA PHE A 120 -11.05 11.03 2.31
C PHE A 120 -10.29 9.77 2.72
N CYS A 121 -8.97 9.78 2.53
CA CYS A 121 -8.05 8.75 3.00
C CYS A 121 -6.81 9.41 3.60
N ARG A 122 -6.38 8.93 4.76
CA ARG A 122 -5.08 9.26 5.35
C ARG A 122 -4.18 8.03 5.28
N PHE A 123 -2.94 8.26 4.87
CA PHE A 123 -1.90 7.25 4.78
C PHE A 123 -0.75 7.61 5.70
N TYR A 124 -0.11 6.60 6.30
CA TYR A 124 1.20 6.76 6.94
C TYR A 124 2.29 6.43 5.94
N VAL A 125 3.35 7.22 5.95
CA VAL A 125 4.56 7.06 5.14
C VAL A 125 5.74 6.93 6.07
N VAL A 126 6.39 5.77 6.04
CA VAL A 126 7.65 5.54 6.75
C VAL A 126 8.74 6.38 6.10
N ASP A 127 9.62 6.98 6.92
CA ASP A 127 10.82 7.66 6.42
C ASP A 127 11.61 6.70 5.51
N GLY A 128 11.99 7.17 4.31
CA GLY A 128 12.71 6.35 3.34
C GLY A 128 14.00 5.75 3.91
N ARG A 129 14.68 6.48 4.80
CA ARG A 129 15.89 6.03 5.47
C ARG A 129 15.64 4.89 6.46
N GLN A 130 14.40 4.75 6.93
CA GLN A 130 13.99 3.73 7.89
C GLN A 130 13.33 2.52 7.22
N THR A 131 12.95 2.59 5.94
CA THR A 131 12.20 1.53 5.26
C THR A 131 12.91 0.18 5.34
N THR A 132 14.21 0.13 5.03
CA THR A 132 15.00 -1.10 5.15
C THR A 132 15.05 -1.63 6.58
N GLN A 133 15.21 -0.75 7.58
CA GLN A 133 15.28 -1.17 8.98
C GLN A 133 13.93 -1.73 9.46
N VAL A 134 12.82 -1.09 9.08
CA VAL A 134 11.47 -1.55 9.42
C VAL A 134 11.18 -2.94 8.84
N LEU A 135 11.68 -3.24 7.64
CA LEU A 135 11.58 -4.57 7.03
C LEU A 135 12.44 -5.60 7.79
N ILE A 136 13.67 -5.23 8.16
CA ILE A 136 14.56 -6.09 8.95
C ILE A 136 13.95 -6.41 10.31
N ASP A 137 13.41 -5.41 11.00
CA ASP A 137 12.77 -5.58 12.31
C ASP A 137 11.53 -6.50 12.23
N ALA A 138 10.88 -6.55 11.06
CA ALA A 138 9.78 -7.47 10.79
C ALA A 138 10.22 -8.90 10.43
N GLY A 139 11.53 -9.15 10.29
CA GLY A 139 12.11 -10.47 10.00
C GLY A 139 12.57 -10.66 8.54
N PHE A 140 12.35 -9.68 7.67
CA PHE A 140 12.85 -9.74 6.29
C PHE A 140 14.37 -9.53 6.22
N LYS A 141 14.98 -9.96 5.12
CA LYS A 141 16.41 -9.71 4.90
C LYS A 141 16.70 -8.27 4.51
N GLN A 142 17.96 -7.89 4.69
CA GLN A 142 18.47 -6.62 4.18
C GLN A 142 18.44 -6.61 2.65
N GLY A 143 17.91 -5.53 2.09
CA GLY A 143 17.87 -5.29 0.64
C GLY A 143 16.53 -5.67 0.02
N TYR A 144 16.38 -5.29 -1.25
CA TYR A 144 15.21 -5.55 -2.07
C TYR A 144 15.61 -5.58 -3.54
N GLN A 145 14.75 -6.12 -4.38
CA GLN A 145 14.86 -6.05 -5.83
C GLN A 145 13.66 -5.31 -6.40
N ILE A 146 13.87 -4.64 -7.54
CA ILE A 146 12.78 -4.02 -8.29
C ILE A 146 12.60 -4.80 -9.58
N ILE A 147 11.44 -5.42 -9.73
CA ILE A 147 11.06 -6.20 -10.92
C ILE A 147 9.66 -5.76 -11.32
N ASP A 148 9.48 -5.31 -12.57
CA ASP A 148 8.19 -4.94 -13.16
C ASP A 148 7.34 -4.01 -12.28
N GLY A 149 7.97 -2.99 -11.67
CA GLY A 149 7.30 -2.03 -10.80
C GLY A 149 6.86 -2.60 -9.44
N LYS A 150 7.42 -3.75 -9.04
CA LYS A 150 7.27 -4.34 -7.71
C LYS A 150 8.56 -4.23 -6.92
N PHE A 151 8.41 -3.88 -5.66
CA PHE A 151 9.45 -3.93 -4.65
C PHE A 151 9.39 -5.29 -3.97
N LEU A 152 10.43 -6.09 -4.21
CA LEU A 152 10.53 -7.48 -3.81
C LEU A 152 11.45 -7.61 -2.60
N VAL A 153 10.92 -8.11 -1.50
CA VAL A 153 11.66 -8.39 -0.27
C VAL A 153 11.66 -9.89 -0.01
N ASN A 154 12.87 -10.44 0.01
CA ASN A 154 13.09 -11.87 0.22
C ASN A 154 13.18 -12.22 1.70
N TYR A 155 12.70 -13.41 2.02
CA TYR A 155 13.10 -14.14 3.20
C TYR A 155 14.17 -15.16 2.80
N LYS A 156 15.33 -15.14 3.45
CA LYS A 156 16.53 -15.95 3.15
C LYS A 156 17.22 -15.76 1.79
#